data_AF-A0A439U508-F1
#
_entry.id   AF-A0A439U508-F1
#
_cell.length_a   1.000
_cell.length_b   1.000
_cell.length_c   1.000
_cell.angle_alpha   90.00
_cell.angle_beta   90.00
_cell.angle_gamma   90.00
#
_symmetry.space_group_name_H-M   'P 1'
#
loop_
_entity.id
_entity.type
_entity.pdbx_description
1 polymer ?
#
loop_
_entity_poly.entity_id
_entity_poly.type
_entity_poly.pdbx_seq_one_letter_code
_entity_poly.pdbx_strand_id
1 'polypeptide(L)'
;MARNQLDLFGAEEQSELFDEDAPTVYYHGDPDRVRARLHRLIAEARSAETLPWDQDSTRLYRKIVPQMVLWLPEAEAAQLKFEFEAEMVRLKAA
;
A
#
# COMPACT_ATOMS: atom_id res chain seq x y z
N MET A 1 -15.16 42.73 36.65
CA MET A 1 -15.57 41.56 35.84
C MET A 1 -14.31 40.96 35.24
N ALA A 2 -13.76 39.92 35.87
CA ALA A 2 -12.58 39.23 35.39
C ALA A 2 -13.01 38.08 34.46
N ARG A 3 -12.40 38.03 33.27
CA ARG A 3 -12.63 37.01 32.24
C ARG A 3 -12.27 35.63 32.81
N ASN A 4 -13.24 34.72 32.83
CA ASN A 4 -13.00 33.28 32.88
C ASN A 4 -12.18 32.91 31.64
N GLN A 5 -10.86 32.82 31.78
CA GLN A 5 -10.09 32.01 30.83
C GLN A 5 -10.50 30.57 31.10
N LEU A 6 -11.25 29.98 30.17
CA LEU A 6 -11.34 28.53 30.10
C LEU A 6 -9.91 28.01 29.94
N ASP A 7 -9.46 27.24 30.92
CA ASP A 7 -8.23 26.49 30.83
C ASP A 7 -8.42 25.42 29.74
N LEU A 8 -7.97 25.72 28.53
CA LEU A 8 -8.18 24.89 27.34
C LEU A 8 -7.25 23.66 27.31
N PHE A 9 -6.30 23.60 28.25
CA PHE A 9 -5.33 22.52 28.37
C PHE A 9 -5.41 21.98 29.79
N GLY A 10 -6.53 21.35 30.12
CA GLY A 10 -6.69 20.61 31.38
C GLY A 10 -5.53 19.65 31.59
N ALA A 11 -4.94 19.69 32.78
CA ALA A 11 -3.73 18.99 33.16
C ALA A 11 -3.90 17.46 33.36
N GLU A 12 -4.99 16.84 32.87
CA GLU A 12 -5.37 15.48 33.30
C GLU A 12 -5.56 14.41 32.20
N GLU A 13 -5.31 14.66 30.91
CA GLU A 13 -5.57 13.61 29.89
C GLU A 13 -4.46 13.45 28.82
N GLN A 14 -3.19 13.64 29.17
CA GLN A 14 -2.07 13.34 28.23
C GLN A 14 -1.27 12.09 28.58
N SER A 15 -1.48 11.49 29.75
CA SER A 15 -0.69 10.33 30.18
C SER A 15 -1.04 9.03 29.44
N GLU A 16 -2.26 8.89 28.92
CA GLU A 16 -2.68 7.69 28.16
C GLU A 16 -2.30 7.74 26.67
N LEU A 17 -1.90 8.90 26.14
CA LEU A 17 -1.62 9.06 24.71
C LEU A 17 -0.20 8.64 24.30
N PHE A 18 0.71 8.55 25.28
CA PHE A 18 2.11 8.22 25.11
C PHE A 18 2.48 6.97 25.93
N ASP A 19 1.65 5.93 25.87
CA ASP A 19 2.05 4.62 26.38
C ASP A 19 3.26 4.13 25.56
N GLU A 20 4.44 4.19 26.17
CA GLU A 20 5.71 3.76 25.57
C GLU A 20 5.71 2.25 25.27
N ASP A 21 4.81 1.50 25.94
CA ASP A 21 4.52 0.08 25.77
C ASP A 21 3.33 -0.21 24.82
N ALA A 22 2.74 0.82 24.19
CA ALA A 22 1.71 0.59 23.17
C ALA A 22 2.33 -0.18 21.99
N PRO A 23 1.76 -1.32 21.57
CA PRO A 23 2.30 -2.07 20.45
C PRO A 23 2.28 -1.16 19.22
N THR A 24 3.42 -1.04 18.53
CA THR A 24 3.48 -0.32 17.27
C THR A 24 2.40 -0.87 16.34
N VAL A 25 1.40 -0.06 16.01
CA VAL A 25 0.32 -0.46 15.11
C VAL A 25 0.90 -0.53 13.70
N TYR A 26 1.41 -1.69 13.33
CA TYR A 26 1.73 -2.00 11.95
C TYR A 26 0.42 -2.21 11.21
N TYR A 27 -0.01 -1.19 10.45
CA TYR A 27 -1.15 -1.34 9.55
C TYR A 27 -0.77 -2.31 8.44
N HIS A 28 -1.06 -3.59 8.65
CA HIS A 28 -0.97 -4.60 7.62
C HIS A 28 -2.08 -4.36 6.59
N GLY A 29 -1.70 -4.21 5.33
CA GLY A 29 -2.68 -4.22 4.25
C GLY A 29 -3.45 -5.54 4.27
N ASP A 30 -4.78 -5.48 4.22
CA ASP A 30 -5.65 -6.64 4.09
C ASP A 30 -5.18 -7.52 2.91
N PRO A 31 -4.68 -8.75 3.16
CA PRO A 31 -4.12 -9.62 2.11
C PRO A 31 -5.10 -9.88 0.97
N ASP A 32 -6.40 -9.96 1.24
CA ASP A 32 -7.41 -10.20 0.21
C ASP A 32 -7.57 -8.97 -0.70
N ARG A 33 -7.50 -7.77 -0.13
CA ARG A 33 -7.49 -6.52 -0.92
C ARG A 33 -6.24 -6.40 -1.76
N VAL A 34 -5.10 -6.79 -1.21
CA VAL A 34 -3.80 -6.78 -1.91
C VAL A 34 -3.84 -7.74 -3.10
N ARG A 35 -4.30 -8.98 -2.88
CA ARG A 35 -4.49 -9.99 -3.92
C ARG A 35 -5.41 -9.48 -5.02
N ALA A 36 -6.59 -8.97 -4.65
CA ALA A 36 -7.55 -8.44 -5.61
C ALA A 36 -6.98 -7.29 -6.43
N ARG A 37 -6.20 -6.40 -5.82
CA ARG A 37 -5.56 -5.28 -6.52
C ARG A 37 -4.47 -5.75 -7.49
N LEU A 38 -3.62 -6.69 -7.08
CA LEU A 38 -2.57 -7.24 -7.94
C LEU A 38 -3.14 -7.97 -9.15
N HIS A 39 -4.16 -8.79 -8.96
CA HIS A 39 -4.83 -9.46 -10.08
C HIS A 39 -5.45 -8.49 -11.08
N ARG A 40 -6.04 -7.38 -10.61
CA ARG A 40 -6.58 -6.36 -11.52
C ARG A 40 -5.48 -5.71 -12.36
N LEU A 41 -4.36 -5.32 -11.74
CA LEU A 41 -3.23 -4.73 -12.46
C LEU A 41 -2.65 -5.69 -13.50
N ILE A 42 -2.49 -6.97 -13.15
CA ILE A 42 -1.97 -8.00 -14.07
C ILE A 42 -2.97 -8.24 -15.21
N ALA A 43 -4.28 -8.31 -14.92
CA ALA A 43 -5.31 -8.50 -15.93
C ALA A 43 -5.36 -7.32 -16.91
N GLU A 44 -5.26 -6.08 -16.41
CA GLU A 44 -5.19 -4.88 -17.23
C GLU A 44 -3.96 -4.90 -18.14
N ALA A 45 -2.77 -5.17 -17.59
CA ALA A 45 -1.55 -5.33 -18.37
C ALA A 45 -1.68 -6.42 -19.44
N ARG A 46 -2.22 -7.59 -19.10
CA ARG A 46 -2.40 -8.72 -20.02
C ARG A 46 -3.36 -8.40 -21.16
N SER A 47 -4.40 -7.63 -20.87
CA SER A 47 -5.40 -7.23 -21.88
C SER A 47 -4.89 -6.15 -22.85
N ALA A 48 -3.82 -5.44 -22.49
CA ALA A 48 -3.30 -4.33 -23.26
C ALA A 48 -2.22 -4.76 -24.27
N GLU A 49 -2.22 -4.17 -25.47
CA GLU A 49 -1.15 -4.37 -26.45
C GLU A 49 0.07 -3.49 -26.15
N THR A 50 -0.17 -2.28 -25.65
CA THR A 50 0.84 -1.30 -25.20
C THR A 50 0.59 -0.92 -23.74
N LEU A 51 1.53 -0.20 -23.10
CA LEU A 51 1.39 0.19 -21.68
C LEU A 51 0.03 0.90 -21.44
N PRO A 52 -0.86 0.34 -20.61
CA PRO A 52 -2.20 0.90 -20.41
C PRO A 52 -2.20 2.11 -19.46
N TRP A 53 -1.10 2.32 -18.74
CA TRP A 53 -0.95 3.40 -17.77
C TRP A 53 0.00 4.47 -18.26
N ASP A 54 -0.17 5.69 -17.74
CA ASP A 54 0.78 6.77 -17.97
C ASP A 54 2.18 6.47 -17.36
N GLN A 55 3.15 7.32 -17.67
CA GLN A 55 4.54 7.09 -17.28
C GLN A 55 4.71 7.07 -15.75
N ASP A 56 3.99 7.93 -15.04
CA ASP A 56 4.08 8.05 -13.58
C ASP A 56 3.44 6.87 -12.87
N SER A 57 2.26 6.44 -13.31
CA SER A 57 1.59 5.24 -12.81
C SER A 57 2.41 3.99 -13.09
N THR A 58 3.02 3.89 -14.28
CA THR A 58 3.91 2.78 -14.63
C THR A 58 5.12 2.71 -13.68
N ARG A 59 5.75 3.86 -13.40
CA ARG A 59 6.87 3.95 -12.43
C ARG A 59 6.42 3.57 -11.04
N LEU A 60 5.24 4.04 -10.62
CA LEU A 60 4.66 3.71 -9.33
C LEU A 60 4.44 2.20 -9.21
N TYR A 61 3.73 1.57 -10.15
CA TYR A 61 3.41 0.15 -10.10
C TYR A 61 4.65 -0.74 -10.10
N ARG A 62 5.68 -0.42 -10.89
CA ARG A 62 6.98 -1.12 -10.82
C ARG A 62 7.63 -1.05 -9.44
N LYS A 63 7.43 0.05 -8.70
CA LYS A 63 7.98 0.21 -7.36
C LYS A 63 7.11 -0.46 -6.29
N ILE A 64 5.79 -0.31 -6.37
CA ILE A 64 4.89 -0.74 -5.29
C ILE A 64 4.51 -2.21 -5.38
N VAL A 65 4.44 -2.83 -6.56
CA VAL A 65 4.03 -4.23 -6.70
C VAL A 65 4.96 -5.18 -5.93
N PRO A 66 6.30 -5.07 -6.01
CA PRO A 66 7.21 -5.89 -5.20
C PRO A 66 7.07 -5.66 -3.68
N GLN A 67 6.57 -4.52 -3.25
CA GLN A 67 6.32 -4.20 -1.84
C GLN A 67 4.98 -4.76 -1.37
N MET A 68 3.94 -4.65 -2.21
CA MET A 68 2.60 -5.16 -1.94
C MET A 68 2.59 -6.68 -1.77
N VAL A 69 3.34 -7.41 -2.61
CA VAL A 69 3.39 -8.88 -2.53
C VAL A 69 4.01 -9.39 -1.22
N LEU A 70 4.75 -8.56 -0.46
CA LEU A 70 5.30 -8.94 0.84
C LEU A 70 4.22 -9.20 1.91
N TRP A 71 2.99 -8.77 1.66
CA TRP A 71 1.84 -9.04 2.53
C TRP A 71 1.14 -10.37 2.21
N LEU A 72 1.61 -11.10 1.20
CA LEU A 72 1.05 -12.39 0.78
C LEU A 72 1.99 -13.54 1.18
N PRO A 73 1.48 -14.78 1.27
CA PRO A 73 2.32 -15.97 1.41
C PRO A 73 3.37 -16.06 0.31
N GLU A 74 4.59 -16.48 0.65
CA GLU A 74 5.76 -16.42 -0.23
C GLU A 74 5.54 -17.06 -1.61
N ALA A 75 4.90 -18.23 -1.66
CA ALA A 75 4.61 -18.93 -2.91
C ALA A 75 3.67 -18.12 -3.82
N GLU A 76 2.63 -17.51 -3.24
CA GLU A 76 1.69 -16.66 -3.95
C GLU A 76 2.36 -15.35 -4.40
N ALA A 77 3.12 -14.72 -3.50
CA ALA A 77 3.86 -13.50 -3.75
C ALA A 77 4.84 -13.66 -4.91
N ALA A 78 5.60 -14.76 -4.95
CA ALA A 78 6.54 -15.07 -6.01
C ALA A 78 5.85 -15.22 -7.36
N GLN A 79 4.72 -15.92 -7.41
CA GLN A 79 3.93 -16.11 -8.63
C GLN A 79 3.39 -14.78 -9.17
N LEU A 80 2.74 -13.97 -8.32
CA LEU A 80 2.16 -12.69 -8.74
C LEU A 80 3.23 -11.68 -9.18
N LYS A 81 4.38 -11.67 -8.51
CA LYS A 81 5.52 -10.85 -8.90
C LYS A 81 6.05 -11.28 -10.28
N PHE A 82 6.21 -12.57 -10.50
CA PHE A 82 6.67 -13.10 -11.79
C PHE A 82 5.71 -12.74 -12.92
N GLU A 83 4.40 -12.93 -12.72
CA GLU A 83 3.38 -12.60 -13.73
C GLU A 83 3.39 -11.11 -14.08
N PHE A 84 3.47 -10.24 -13.08
CA PHE A 84 3.55 -8.79 -13.32
C PHE A 84 4.80 -8.43 -14.12
N GLU A 85 5.99 -8.90 -13.72
CA GLU A 85 7.25 -8.61 -14.43
C GLU A 85 7.23 -9.13 -15.88
N ALA A 86 6.66 -10.32 -16.11
CA ALA A 86 6.52 -10.88 -17.45
C ALA A 86 5.68 -9.98 -18.37
N GLU A 87 4.53 -9.50 -17.89
CA GLU A 87 3.69 -8.56 -18.64
C GLU A 87 4.41 -7.22 -18.86
N MET A 88 5.14 -6.70 -17.86
CA MET A 88 5.90 -5.47 -18.01
C MET A 88 7.04 -5.56 -19.03
N VAL A 89 7.65 -6.74 -19.19
CA VAL A 89 8.64 -7.02 -20.24
C VAL A 89 7.97 -7.07 -21.60
N ARG A 90 6.83 -7.77 -21.73
CA ARG A 90 6.05 -7.85 -22.97
C ARG A 90 5.64 -6.46 -23.47
N LEU A 91 5.06 -5.65 -22.58
CA LEU A 91 4.59 -4.29 -22.88
C LEU A 91 5.72 -3.30 -23.20
N LYS A 92 6.96 -3.58 -22.80
CA LYS A 92 8.13 -2.77 -23.15
C LYS A 92 8.69 -3.14 -24.54
N ALA A 93 8.43 -4.37 -25.00
CA ALA A 93 8.90 -4.88 -26.28
C ALA A 93 7.91 -4.63 -27.43
N ALA A 94 6.65 -4.30 -27.11
CA ALA A 94 5.63 -3.84 -28.05
C ALA A 94 5.84 -2.36 -28.41
#